data_AF-X0PNX8-F1
#
_entry.id   AF-X0PNX8-F1
#
_cell.length_a   1.000
_cell.length_b   1.000
_cell.length_c   1.000
_cell.angle_alpha   90.00
_cell.angle_beta   90.00
_cell.angle_gamma   90.00
#
_symmetry.space_group_name_H-M   'P 1'
#
loop_
_entity.id
_entity.type
_entity.pdbx_description
1 polymer ?
#
loop_
_entity_poly.entity_id
_entity_poly.type
_entity_poly.pdbx_seq_one_letter_code
_entity_poly.pdbx_strand_id
1 'polypeptide(L)'
;MSDNTFDREIDDAWTELQDRLTGYVHAMEDDDELVLQSQYDSVDDGLVETAACVRFFAWAGDKVRCEVPSNRFLHPARALTAEEHERLIELGWNRPDLCEHVDEGNGSASYYLDADREDAHLLASMTVTVFREIWDLLHPSFLKAITGGRAETPEFGTADVPAQLRDGAGLRDRVDAAVESMLEQAPGKDADGDILVWVGDLPTYVRVIEEDARVEVFARVVHTISDRTRTAEALADLNRQWPDIKFLLIVDNVVAVMRVDGSPFVADHLVSVFRMFEHFVDTVDDAFAEKLGGKLNSTPGATSSYAEHECEDEFPAALVTLIHLDSESGLDPDDVAEICGRDRDTILEFLRLCSEQEIEWRHNAELAREEEPEEADMCEDEARAWAKTTESLRAALRVVVLPNRTPPRGGFQNLG
;
A
#
# COMPACT_ATOMS: atom_id res chain seq x y z
N MET A 1 -10.63 -17.31 13.75
CA MET A 1 -9.31 -17.98 13.77
C MET A 1 -9.08 -18.51 15.17
N SER A 2 -8.63 -19.77 15.33
CA SER A 2 -8.37 -20.34 16.67
C SER A 2 -7.04 -19.82 17.23
N ASP A 3 -6.96 -19.54 18.54
CA ASP A 3 -5.73 -19.11 19.26
C ASP A 3 -4.47 -19.86 18.80
N ASN A 4 -4.61 -21.17 18.55
CA ASN A 4 -3.52 -22.07 18.15
C ASN A 4 -2.90 -21.76 16.77
N THR A 5 -3.56 -20.96 15.93
CA THR A 5 -3.02 -20.53 14.63
C THR A 5 -2.08 -19.34 14.80
N PHE A 6 -2.46 -18.38 15.65
CA PHE A 6 -1.69 -17.17 15.92
C PHE A 6 -0.41 -17.48 16.73
N ASP A 7 -0.52 -18.34 17.75
CA ASP A 7 0.66 -18.78 18.52
C ASP A 7 1.69 -19.49 17.64
N ARG A 8 1.21 -20.28 16.67
CA ARG A 8 2.07 -20.97 15.70
C ARG A 8 2.75 -19.99 14.74
N GLU A 9 2.04 -18.97 14.28
CA GLU A 9 2.62 -17.92 13.41
C GLU A 9 3.73 -17.14 14.14
N ILE A 10 3.53 -16.84 15.43
CA ILE A 10 4.57 -16.22 16.26
C ILE A 10 5.78 -17.14 16.42
N ASP A 11 5.57 -18.44 16.70
CA ASP A 11 6.64 -19.42 16.83
C ASP A 11 7.44 -19.59 15.53
N ASP A 12 6.75 -19.64 14.40
CA ASP A 12 7.35 -19.71 13.06
C ASP A 12 8.21 -18.46 12.79
N ALA A 13 7.71 -17.27 13.14
CA ALA A 13 8.45 -16.02 12.98
C ALA A 13 9.74 -15.97 13.82
N TRP A 14 9.69 -16.44 15.08
CA TRP A 14 10.88 -16.54 15.94
C TRP A 14 11.89 -17.55 15.39
N THR A 15 11.42 -18.67 14.86
CA THR A 15 12.26 -19.70 14.22
C THR A 15 12.96 -19.12 12.98
N GLU A 16 12.22 -18.38 12.15
CA GLU A 16 12.77 -17.73 10.96
C GLU A 16 13.84 -16.67 11.31
N LEU A 17 13.62 -15.87 12.37
CA LEU A 17 14.65 -14.97 12.86
C LEU A 17 15.90 -15.73 13.31
N GLN A 18 15.74 -16.84 14.04
CA GLN A 18 16.85 -17.65 14.52
C GLN A 18 17.70 -18.20 13.37
N ASP A 19 17.07 -18.72 12.32
CA ASP A 19 17.75 -19.29 11.16
C ASP A 19 18.52 -18.21 10.38
N ARG A 20 17.90 -17.03 10.18
CA ARG A 20 18.56 -15.89 9.54
C ARG A 20 19.74 -15.37 10.35
N LEU A 21 19.57 -15.24 11.66
CA LEU A 21 20.62 -14.81 12.57
C LEU A 21 21.78 -15.81 12.59
N THR A 22 21.48 -17.11 12.55
CA THR A 22 22.49 -18.17 12.42
C THR A 22 23.30 -18.00 11.14
N GLY A 23 22.63 -17.83 10.00
CA GLY A 23 23.30 -17.63 8.71
C GLY A 23 24.15 -16.37 8.67
N TYR A 24 23.66 -15.27 9.25
CA TYR A 24 24.40 -14.01 9.31
C TYR A 24 25.63 -14.10 10.21
N VAL A 25 25.47 -14.59 11.44
CA VAL A 25 26.58 -14.72 12.40
C VAL A 25 27.66 -15.66 11.88
N HIS A 26 27.27 -16.71 11.16
CA HIS A 26 28.22 -17.60 10.48
C HIS A 26 29.04 -16.88 9.40
N ALA A 27 28.42 -15.94 8.68
CA ALA A 27 29.04 -15.18 7.60
C ALA A 27 29.80 -13.92 8.05
N MET A 28 29.73 -13.56 9.33
CA MET A 28 30.48 -12.41 9.86
C MET A 28 31.99 -12.61 9.68
N GLU A 29 32.69 -11.51 9.43
CA GLU A 29 34.15 -11.45 9.42
C GLU A 29 34.67 -10.63 10.60
N ASP A 30 35.98 -10.67 10.82
CA ASP A 30 36.61 -9.88 11.88
C ASP A 30 36.23 -8.40 11.76
N ASP A 31 35.95 -7.79 12.91
CA ASP A 31 35.47 -6.41 13.08
C ASP A 31 34.02 -6.16 12.62
N ASP A 32 33.27 -7.19 12.17
CA ASP A 32 31.82 -7.06 11.97
C ASP A 32 31.10 -6.96 13.33
N GLU A 33 30.12 -6.06 13.37
CA GLU A 33 29.24 -5.83 14.51
C GLU A 33 27.78 -5.89 14.08
N LEU A 34 26.95 -6.55 14.90
CA LEU A 34 25.50 -6.54 14.77
C LEU A 34 24.88 -6.23 16.14
N VAL A 35 23.99 -5.25 16.19
CA VAL A 35 23.16 -4.96 17.37
C VAL A 35 21.70 -5.22 17.02
N LEU A 36 21.07 -6.15 17.71
CA LEU A 36 19.63 -6.31 17.70
C LEU A 36 19.05 -5.50 18.83
N GLN A 37 18.13 -4.58 18.52
CA GLN A 37 17.54 -3.65 19.49
C GLN A 37 16.02 -3.68 19.39
N SER A 38 15.32 -3.69 20.51
CA SER A 38 13.87 -3.58 20.53
C SER A 38 13.39 -2.17 20.13
N GLN A 39 12.31 -2.14 19.39
CA GLN A 39 11.58 -0.96 18.96
C GLN A 39 10.18 -1.03 19.56
N TYR A 40 9.61 0.12 19.92
CA TYR A 40 8.23 0.26 20.41
C TYR A 40 7.95 -0.17 21.86
N ASP A 41 8.99 -0.49 22.63
CA ASP A 41 8.88 -0.82 24.06
C ASP A 41 8.57 0.37 24.99
N SER A 42 8.57 1.60 24.48
CA SER A 42 8.30 2.82 25.27
C SER A 42 6.84 3.24 25.11
N VAL A 43 5.98 2.83 26.03
CA VAL A 43 4.59 3.36 26.14
C VAL A 43 4.57 4.72 26.87
N ASP A 44 5.71 5.40 27.04
CA ASP A 44 5.74 6.73 27.64
C ASP A 44 6.89 7.59 27.05
N ASP A 45 6.52 8.75 26.52
CA ASP A 45 7.35 9.92 26.18
C ASP A 45 8.73 9.68 25.54
N GLY A 46 8.78 9.30 24.26
CA GLY A 46 9.88 9.69 23.34
C GLY A 46 11.33 9.36 23.75
N LEU A 47 11.56 8.47 24.72
CA LEU A 47 12.88 8.11 25.21
C LEU A 47 13.38 6.88 24.45
N VAL A 48 14.23 7.13 23.44
CA VAL A 48 15.01 6.10 22.70
C VAL A 48 15.93 5.28 23.63
N GLU A 49 16.11 5.71 24.89
CA GLU A 49 17.06 5.17 25.86
C GLU A 49 16.59 3.90 26.60
N THR A 50 15.37 3.40 26.36
CA THR A 50 14.83 2.23 27.09
C THR A 50 14.93 0.89 26.34
N ALA A 51 15.53 0.88 25.15
CA ALA A 51 15.49 -0.31 24.30
C ALA A 51 16.39 -1.44 24.80
N ALA A 52 15.84 -2.65 24.85
CA ALA A 52 16.60 -3.86 25.12
C ALA A 52 17.46 -4.19 23.89
N CYS A 53 18.70 -4.65 24.09
CA CYS A 53 19.56 -5.00 22.96
C CYS A 53 20.46 -6.19 23.23
N VAL A 54 20.80 -6.90 22.16
CA VAL A 54 21.83 -7.94 22.15
C VAL A 54 22.84 -7.59 21.07
N ARG A 55 24.13 -7.66 21.40
CA ARG A 55 25.23 -7.28 20.52
C ARG A 55 26.07 -8.48 20.14
N PHE A 56 26.44 -8.56 18.87
CA PHE A 56 27.39 -9.53 18.32
C PHE A 56 28.63 -8.79 17.85
N PHE A 57 29.79 -9.35 18.14
CA PHE A 57 31.08 -8.82 17.68
C PHE A 57 31.98 -9.97 17.23
N ALA A 58 32.35 -9.98 15.96
CA ALA A 58 33.21 -10.99 15.38
C ALA A 58 34.69 -10.59 15.47
N TRP A 59 35.53 -11.51 15.93
CA TRP A 59 36.94 -11.24 16.19
C TRP A 59 37.79 -12.50 16.14
N ALA A 60 39.11 -12.33 16.16
CA ALA A 60 40.10 -13.41 16.26
C ALA A 60 39.98 -14.52 15.19
N GLY A 61 39.56 -14.17 13.98
CA GLY A 61 39.50 -15.07 12.82
C GLY A 61 38.22 -15.90 12.75
N ASP A 62 37.81 -16.55 13.85
CA ASP A 62 36.67 -17.49 13.88
C ASP A 62 35.73 -17.32 15.08
N LYS A 63 35.99 -16.37 15.99
CA LYS A 63 35.16 -16.17 17.20
C LYS A 63 34.11 -15.10 16.97
N VAL A 64 32.96 -15.30 17.61
CA VAL A 64 31.92 -14.28 17.78
C VAL A 64 31.56 -14.21 19.25
N ARG A 65 31.56 -12.99 19.78
CA ARG A 65 31.01 -12.68 21.08
C ARG A 65 29.58 -12.22 20.93
N CYS A 66 28.68 -12.79 21.72
CA CYS A 66 27.33 -12.28 21.93
C CYS A 66 27.24 -11.65 23.32
N GLU A 67 26.64 -10.47 23.46
CA GLU A 67 26.52 -9.73 24.72
C GLU A 67 25.09 -9.28 25.02
N VAL A 68 24.69 -9.45 26.28
CA VAL A 68 23.44 -8.92 26.86
C VAL A 68 23.83 -7.88 27.91
N PRO A 69 23.41 -6.61 27.76
CA PRO A 69 23.77 -5.54 28.70
C PRO A 69 23.39 -5.87 30.14
N SER A 70 24.30 -5.55 31.07
CA SER A 70 23.97 -5.61 32.50
C SER A 70 23.15 -4.39 32.93
N ASN A 71 22.58 -4.42 34.14
CA ASN A 71 21.81 -3.31 34.72
C ASN A 71 22.60 -2.00 34.87
N ARG A 72 23.91 -2.02 34.64
CA ARG A 72 24.74 -0.80 34.55
C ARG A 72 24.46 0.00 33.27
N PHE A 73 24.06 -0.69 32.21
CA PHE A 73 23.83 -0.12 30.88
C PHE A 73 22.35 -0.10 30.49
N LEU A 74 21.50 -0.90 31.14
CA LEU A 74 20.06 -0.91 30.92
C LEU A 74 19.36 0.25 31.64
N HIS A 75 18.33 0.79 31.01
CA HIS A 75 17.41 1.71 31.67
C HIS A 75 16.71 1.02 32.87
N PRO A 76 16.41 1.74 33.97
CA PRO A 76 15.77 1.14 35.15
C PRO A 76 14.48 0.36 34.88
N ALA A 77 13.69 0.76 33.86
CA ALA A 77 12.47 0.07 33.46
C ALA A 77 12.70 -1.31 32.82
N ARG A 78 13.93 -1.62 32.40
CA ARG A 78 14.36 -2.89 31.81
C ARG A 78 15.44 -3.58 32.64
N ALA A 79 15.65 -3.13 33.87
CA ALA A 79 16.63 -3.72 34.76
C ALA A 79 16.27 -5.18 35.05
N LEU A 80 17.20 -6.07 34.73
CA LEU A 80 17.10 -7.50 34.98
C LEU A 80 16.92 -7.77 36.48
N THR A 81 15.93 -8.59 36.81
CA THR A 81 15.66 -9.05 38.17
C THR A 81 16.69 -10.08 38.63
N ALA A 82 16.73 -10.37 39.94
CA ALA A 82 17.63 -11.40 40.48
C ALA A 82 17.38 -12.78 39.85
N GLU A 83 16.13 -13.11 39.56
CA GLU A 83 15.73 -14.37 38.92
C GLU A 83 16.19 -14.43 37.46
N GLU A 84 16.05 -13.33 36.71
CA GLU A 84 16.53 -13.23 35.33
C GLU A 84 18.06 -13.30 35.24
N HIS A 85 18.78 -12.73 36.20
CA HIS A 85 20.24 -12.87 36.30
C HIS A 85 20.66 -14.33 36.48
N GLU A 86 19.99 -15.07 37.37
CA GLU A 86 20.25 -16.49 37.58
C GLU A 86 19.89 -17.30 36.33
N ARG A 87 18.76 -16.98 35.68
CA ARG A 87 18.32 -17.63 34.44
C ARG A 87 19.34 -17.47 33.30
N LEU A 88 19.91 -16.28 33.10
CA LEU A 88 20.98 -16.07 32.11
C LEU A 88 22.17 -17.00 32.37
N ILE A 89 22.59 -17.14 33.63
CA ILE A 89 23.72 -18.00 33.98
C ILE A 89 23.38 -19.48 33.75
N GLU A 90 22.17 -19.91 34.11
CA GLU A 90 21.70 -21.28 33.85
C GLU A 90 21.62 -21.62 32.37
N LEU A 91 21.26 -20.64 31.54
CA LEU A 91 21.26 -20.79 30.08
C LEU A 91 22.69 -20.87 29.51
N GLY A 92 23.71 -20.47 30.27
CA GLY A 92 25.12 -20.61 29.88
C GLY A 92 25.84 -19.28 29.62
N TRP A 93 25.21 -18.13 29.91
CA TRP A 93 25.88 -16.84 29.80
C TRP A 93 26.94 -16.66 30.89
N ASN A 94 28.11 -16.14 30.53
CA ASN A 94 29.12 -15.75 31.49
C ASN A 94 28.67 -14.47 32.21
N ARG A 95 28.99 -14.37 33.50
CA ARG A 95 28.70 -13.19 34.31
C ARG A 95 29.54 -12.00 33.84
N PRO A 96 29.04 -10.77 33.98
CA PRO A 96 29.86 -9.58 33.81
C PRO A 96 31.10 -9.61 34.71
N ASP A 97 32.26 -9.38 34.12
CA ASP A 97 33.51 -9.23 34.87
C ASP A 97 33.53 -7.83 35.50
N LEU A 98 33.35 -7.76 36.81
CA LEU A 98 33.35 -6.52 37.58
C LEU A 98 34.73 -5.86 37.71
N CYS A 99 35.77 -6.41 37.08
CA CYS A 99 37.14 -5.99 37.27
C CYS A 99 37.58 -5.03 36.16
N GLU A 100 37.62 -3.73 36.46
CA GLU A 100 38.51 -2.81 35.75
C GLU A 100 39.94 -3.39 35.81
N HIS A 101 40.52 -3.64 34.64
CA HIS A 101 41.93 -3.99 34.41
C HIS A 101 42.39 -5.40 34.80
N VAL A 102 42.02 -6.40 33.99
CA VAL A 102 42.96 -7.49 33.72
C VAL A 102 43.34 -7.39 32.25
N ASP A 103 44.55 -6.90 31.95
CA ASP A 103 45.08 -6.78 30.57
C ASP A 103 45.24 -8.14 29.85
N GLU A 104 44.87 -9.25 30.50
CA GLU A 104 44.88 -10.62 29.99
C GLU A 104 43.48 -11.26 29.92
N GLY A 105 42.43 -10.55 30.37
CA GLY A 105 41.06 -11.07 30.39
C GLY A 105 40.29 -10.67 29.14
N ASN A 106 39.77 -11.66 28.41
CA ASN A 106 38.79 -11.43 27.35
C ASN A 106 37.38 -11.30 27.96
N GLY A 107 37.20 -10.51 29.02
CA GLY A 107 35.93 -10.38 29.75
C GLY A 107 34.97 -9.36 29.12
N SER A 108 33.76 -9.20 29.69
CA SER A 108 32.84 -8.09 29.35
C SER A 108 32.19 -7.48 30.60
N ALA A 109 31.84 -6.19 30.54
CA ALA A 109 31.00 -5.52 31.54
C ALA A 109 29.50 -5.87 31.39
N SER A 110 29.17 -6.64 30.35
CA SER A 110 27.86 -7.22 30.04
C SER A 110 27.90 -8.74 30.26
N TYR A 111 26.73 -9.38 30.29
CA TYR A 111 26.68 -10.84 30.18
C TYR A 111 27.15 -11.23 28.80
N TYR A 112 28.00 -12.24 28.68
CA TYR A 112 28.61 -12.57 27.39
C TYR A 112 28.73 -14.07 27.14
N LEU A 113 28.70 -14.43 25.87
CA LEU A 113 28.91 -15.78 25.39
C LEU A 113 29.86 -15.72 24.19
N ASP A 114 30.97 -16.43 24.26
CA ASP A 114 31.91 -16.57 23.14
C ASP A 114 31.70 -17.94 22.49
N ALA A 115 31.50 -17.95 21.17
CA ALA A 115 31.41 -19.17 20.39
C ALA A 115 32.18 -19.04 19.07
N ASP A 116 32.46 -20.18 18.44
CA ASP A 116 32.95 -20.21 17.07
C ASP A 116 31.84 -19.82 16.09
N ARG A 117 32.19 -19.23 14.94
CA ARG A 117 31.22 -18.95 13.85
C ARG A 117 30.53 -20.22 13.33
N GLU A 118 31.17 -21.38 13.47
CA GLU A 118 30.55 -22.68 13.17
C GLU A 118 29.39 -23.00 14.13
N ASP A 119 29.44 -22.48 15.35
CA ASP A 119 28.42 -22.61 16.40
C ASP A 119 27.44 -21.42 16.43
N ALA A 120 27.30 -20.68 15.33
CA ALA A 120 26.41 -19.52 15.21
C ALA A 120 24.95 -19.81 15.65
N HIS A 121 24.49 -21.05 15.45
CA HIS A 121 23.15 -21.50 15.87
C HIS A 121 22.93 -21.37 17.38
N LEU A 122 23.98 -21.62 18.19
CA LEU A 122 23.93 -21.48 19.63
C LEU A 122 23.72 -20.01 20.00
N LEU A 123 24.51 -19.11 19.41
CA LEU A 123 24.40 -17.67 19.69
C LEU A 123 23.02 -17.13 19.27
N ALA A 124 22.50 -17.58 18.13
CA ALA A 124 21.17 -17.18 17.65
C ALA A 124 20.05 -17.67 18.58
N SER A 125 20.07 -18.95 18.97
CA SER A 125 19.07 -19.53 19.87
C SER A 125 19.06 -18.88 21.25
N MET A 126 20.25 -18.63 21.79
CA MET A 126 20.41 -17.92 23.07
C MET A 126 19.86 -16.50 23.00
N THR A 127 20.04 -15.82 21.86
CA THR A 127 19.53 -14.47 21.65
C THR A 127 18.00 -14.43 21.56
N VAL A 128 17.40 -15.36 20.84
CA VAL A 128 15.93 -15.52 20.79
C VAL A 128 15.36 -15.79 22.19
N THR A 129 16.02 -16.65 22.96
CA THR A 129 15.63 -16.95 24.35
C THR A 129 15.67 -15.70 25.22
N VAL A 130 16.71 -14.87 25.10
CA VAL A 130 16.80 -13.61 25.86
C VAL A 130 15.64 -12.67 25.51
N PHE A 131 15.39 -12.44 24.23
CA PHE A 131 14.31 -11.54 23.82
C PHE A 131 12.92 -12.06 24.22
N ARG A 132 12.67 -13.37 24.06
CA ARG A 132 11.35 -13.96 24.25
C ARG A 132 11.05 -14.32 25.70
N GLU A 133 11.99 -14.94 26.42
CA GLU A 133 11.76 -15.43 27.79
C GLU A 133 12.15 -14.43 28.87
N ILE A 134 13.17 -13.59 28.63
CA ILE A 134 13.70 -12.67 29.65
C ILE A 134 13.09 -11.28 29.51
N TRP A 135 13.04 -10.76 28.28
CA TRP A 135 12.48 -9.43 28.01
C TRP A 135 11.03 -9.42 27.52
N ASP A 136 10.41 -10.60 27.46
CA ASP A 136 8.99 -10.80 27.13
C ASP A 136 8.57 -10.09 25.82
N LEU A 137 9.46 -10.09 24.81
CA LEU A 137 9.12 -9.59 23.49
C LEU A 137 8.19 -10.59 22.80
N LEU A 138 7.01 -10.09 22.42
CA LEU A 138 5.95 -10.91 21.84
C LEU A 138 6.29 -11.40 20.42
N HIS A 139 6.97 -10.58 19.61
CA HIS A 139 7.22 -10.89 18.19
C HIS A 139 8.55 -10.30 17.68
N PRO A 140 9.29 -10.99 16.79
CA PRO A 140 10.58 -10.50 16.28
C PRO A 140 10.50 -9.24 15.41
N SER A 141 9.32 -8.86 14.91
CA SER A 141 9.12 -7.60 14.16
C SER A 141 9.37 -6.36 15.01
N PHE A 142 9.35 -6.48 16.34
CA PHE A 142 9.75 -5.40 17.24
C PHE A 142 11.27 -5.22 17.29
N LEU A 143 12.07 -6.06 16.61
CA LEU A 143 13.52 -5.90 16.59
C LEU A 143 13.99 -5.13 15.36
N LYS A 144 14.91 -4.20 15.60
CA LYS A 144 15.73 -3.55 14.58
C LYS A 144 17.15 -4.08 14.66
N ALA A 145 17.75 -4.33 13.51
CA ALA A 145 19.18 -4.50 13.42
C ALA A 145 19.90 -3.21 13.08
N ILE A 146 21.07 -3.06 13.70
CA ILE A 146 22.06 -2.04 13.39
C ILE A 146 23.34 -2.81 13.14
N THR A 147 23.82 -2.78 11.90
CA THR A 147 25.11 -3.37 11.53
C THR A 147 26.19 -2.30 11.52
N GLY A 148 27.41 -2.69 11.86
CA GLY A 148 28.57 -1.82 11.89
C GLY A 148 29.87 -2.60 11.73
N GLY A 149 30.99 -1.90 11.67
CA GLY A 149 32.30 -2.52 11.48
C GLY A 149 32.97 -2.06 10.18
N ARG A 150 33.36 -3.01 9.34
CA ARG A 150 34.03 -2.77 8.06
C ARG A 150 33.09 -2.13 7.02
N ALA A 151 33.68 -1.56 5.97
CA ALA A 151 32.93 -0.91 4.90
C ALA A 151 32.04 -1.86 4.08
N GLU A 152 32.34 -3.17 4.10
CA GLU A 152 31.61 -4.22 3.37
C GLU A 152 30.71 -5.08 4.28
N THR A 153 30.48 -4.67 5.54
CA THR A 153 29.63 -5.42 6.46
C THR A 153 28.23 -5.57 5.86
N PRO A 154 27.74 -6.79 5.61
CA PRO A 154 26.41 -7.00 5.05
C PRO A 154 25.34 -6.45 6.00
N GLU A 155 24.30 -5.82 5.47
CA GLU A 155 23.14 -5.43 6.28
C GLU A 155 22.39 -6.69 6.75
N PHE A 156 21.96 -6.71 8.02
CA PHE A 156 21.09 -7.74 8.55
C PHE A 156 19.64 -7.25 8.53
N GLY A 157 18.78 -7.91 7.76
CA GLY A 157 17.34 -7.63 7.80
C GLY A 157 16.68 -8.40 8.95
N THR A 158 16.27 -7.74 10.04
CA THR A 158 15.52 -8.41 11.14
C THR A 158 14.12 -8.87 10.74
N ALA A 159 13.58 -8.34 9.64
CA ALA A 159 12.38 -8.86 8.99
C ALA A 159 12.70 -9.05 7.51
N ASP A 160 12.59 -10.29 7.05
CA ASP A 160 12.54 -10.58 5.63
C ASP A 160 11.14 -10.17 5.23
N VAL A 161 11.00 -8.89 4.88
CA VAL A 161 10.14 -8.62 3.74
C VAL A 161 11.02 -9.02 2.57
N PRO A 162 10.75 -10.14 1.87
CA PRO A 162 11.58 -10.66 0.79
C PRO A 162 12.10 -9.53 -0.08
N ALA A 163 13.30 -9.64 -0.64
CA ALA A 163 13.85 -8.60 -1.52
C ALA A 163 12.86 -8.20 -2.65
N GLN A 164 12.01 -9.14 -3.11
CA GLN A 164 10.92 -8.90 -4.08
C GLN A 164 9.77 -8.02 -3.55
N LEU A 165 9.63 -7.87 -2.22
CA LEU A 165 8.65 -6.98 -1.61
C LEU A 165 9.17 -5.54 -1.43
N ARG A 166 10.49 -5.32 -1.54
CA ARG A 166 11.17 -4.03 -1.29
C ARG A 166 11.32 -3.16 -2.54
N ASP A 167 11.19 -3.73 -3.73
CA ASP A 167 11.36 -3.03 -5.01
C ASP A 167 10.03 -2.71 -5.72
N GLY A 168 8.89 -2.97 -5.07
CA GLY A 168 7.57 -2.85 -5.69
C GLY A 168 7.25 -3.95 -6.70
N ALA A 169 8.16 -4.89 -6.97
CA ALA A 169 7.88 -6.01 -7.85
C ALA A 169 6.78 -6.90 -7.25
N GLY A 170 5.78 -7.26 -8.07
CA GLY A 170 4.62 -8.01 -7.58
C GLY A 170 3.81 -7.27 -6.50
N LEU A 171 3.93 -5.94 -6.38
CA LEU A 171 3.05 -5.16 -5.50
C LEU A 171 1.59 -5.31 -5.92
N ARG A 172 1.33 -5.34 -7.23
CA ARG A 172 0.00 -5.53 -7.79
C ARG A 172 -0.63 -6.85 -7.33
N ASP A 173 0.09 -7.96 -7.46
CA ASP A 173 -0.38 -9.28 -7.02
C ASP A 173 -0.64 -9.33 -5.51
N ARG A 174 0.18 -8.65 -4.71
CA ARG A 174 -0.01 -8.56 -3.24
C ARG A 174 -1.22 -7.73 -2.86
N VAL A 175 -1.45 -6.62 -3.56
CA VAL A 175 -2.64 -5.79 -3.37
C VAL A 175 -3.88 -6.56 -3.78
N ASP A 176 -3.85 -7.27 -4.91
CA ASP A 176 -4.93 -8.13 -5.36
C ASP A 176 -5.30 -9.16 -4.29
N ALA A 177 -4.31 -9.89 -3.78
CA ALA A 177 -4.52 -10.89 -2.74
C ALA A 177 -5.07 -10.28 -1.44
N ALA A 178 -4.62 -9.08 -1.07
CA ALA A 178 -5.12 -8.37 0.11
C ALA A 178 -6.58 -7.94 -0.07
N VAL A 179 -6.95 -7.42 -1.25
CA VAL A 179 -8.33 -6.99 -1.54
C VAL A 179 -9.25 -8.20 -1.72
N GLU A 180 -8.81 -9.26 -2.39
CA GLU A 180 -9.56 -10.52 -2.51
C GLU A 180 -9.85 -11.15 -1.14
N SER A 181 -8.86 -11.16 -0.25
CA SER A 181 -9.03 -11.60 1.15
C SER A 181 -10.04 -10.74 1.91
N MET A 182 -10.05 -9.43 1.67
CA MET A 182 -10.98 -8.49 2.30
C MET A 182 -12.42 -8.62 1.77
N LEU A 183 -12.60 -8.87 0.48
CA LEU A 183 -13.91 -8.96 -0.18
C LEU A 183 -14.49 -10.38 -0.21
N GLU A 184 -13.70 -11.39 0.17
CA GLU A 184 -14.01 -12.82 0.02
C GLU A 184 -14.32 -13.26 -1.43
N GLN A 185 -13.98 -12.42 -2.41
CA GLN A 185 -14.15 -12.66 -3.84
C GLN A 185 -13.11 -11.90 -4.66
N ALA A 186 -12.81 -12.39 -5.87
CA ALA A 186 -11.86 -11.75 -6.75
C ALA A 186 -12.36 -10.34 -7.17
N PRO A 187 -11.58 -9.28 -6.92
CA PRO A 187 -12.01 -7.93 -7.26
C PRO A 187 -12.14 -7.72 -8.77
N GLY A 188 -13.20 -7.05 -9.19
CA GLY A 188 -13.33 -6.52 -10.55
C GLY A 188 -12.28 -5.44 -10.79
N LYS A 189 -11.53 -5.56 -11.88
CA LYS A 189 -10.53 -4.58 -12.31
C LYS A 189 -10.99 -3.85 -13.56
N ASP A 190 -10.69 -2.56 -13.63
CA ASP A 190 -10.91 -1.79 -14.84
C ASP A 190 -9.76 -1.99 -15.87
N ALA A 191 -9.84 -1.27 -16.99
CA ALA A 191 -8.87 -1.35 -18.07
C ALA A 191 -7.47 -0.82 -17.70
N ASP A 192 -7.38 0.01 -16.65
CA ASP A 192 -6.13 0.58 -16.13
C ASP A 192 -5.55 -0.30 -14.99
N GLY A 193 -6.31 -1.32 -14.58
CA GLY A 193 -5.94 -2.25 -13.52
C GLY A 193 -6.25 -1.73 -12.12
N ASP A 194 -7.06 -0.67 -12.01
CA ASP A 194 -7.57 -0.19 -10.72
C ASP A 194 -8.69 -1.12 -10.24
N ILE A 195 -8.75 -1.34 -8.94
CA ILE A 195 -9.73 -2.20 -8.29
C ILE A 195 -10.86 -1.34 -7.73
N LEU A 196 -12.10 -1.64 -8.10
CA LEU A 196 -13.28 -0.98 -7.51
C LEU A 196 -13.71 -1.70 -6.23
N VAL A 197 -13.87 -0.93 -5.16
CA VAL A 197 -14.35 -1.36 -3.84
C VAL A 197 -15.45 -0.40 -3.38
N TRP A 198 -16.55 -0.95 -2.90
CA TRP A 198 -17.63 -0.16 -2.31
C TRP A 198 -17.38 0.04 -0.82
N VAL A 199 -17.34 1.30 -0.39
CA VAL A 199 -17.26 1.67 1.03
C VAL A 199 -18.55 2.41 1.38
N GLY A 200 -19.50 1.71 1.99
CA GLY A 200 -20.89 2.16 2.02
C GLY A 200 -21.43 2.31 0.60
N ASP A 201 -22.04 3.46 0.31
CA ASP A 201 -22.57 3.80 -1.02
C ASP A 201 -21.55 4.57 -1.89
N LEU A 202 -20.28 4.68 -1.46
CA LEU A 202 -19.25 5.45 -2.15
C LEU A 202 -18.31 4.52 -2.95
N PRO A 203 -18.27 4.64 -4.29
CA PRO A 203 -17.32 3.90 -5.12
C PRO A 203 -15.90 4.39 -4.85
N THR A 204 -15.05 3.48 -4.37
CA THR A 204 -13.67 3.72 -3.97
C THR A 204 -12.73 2.84 -4.79
N TYR A 205 -11.67 3.43 -5.32
CA TYR A 205 -10.74 2.77 -6.22
C TYR A 205 -9.40 2.53 -5.53
N VAL A 206 -8.79 1.37 -5.79
CA VAL A 206 -7.42 1.05 -5.39
C VAL A 206 -6.55 1.01 -6.63
N ARG A 207 -5.56 1.89 -6.67
CA ARG A 207 -4.57 1.98 -7.75
C ARG A 207 -3.20 1.60 -7.23
N VAL A 208 -2.48 0.80 -8.02
CA VAL A 208 -1.08 0.48 -7.75
C VAL A 208 -0.17 1.30 -8.65
N ILE A 209 0.67 2.15 -8.04
CA ILE A 209 1.73 2.91 -8.72
C ILE A 209 3.03 2.14 -8.51
N GLU A 210 3.35 1.27 -9.47
CA GLU A 210 4.53 0.40 -9.39
C GLU A 210 5.85 1.18 -9.38
N GLU A 211 5.94 2.27 -10.14
CA GLU A 211 7.16 3.09 -10.27
C GLU A 211 7.64 3.65 -8.92
N ASP A 212 6.69 4.03 -8.05
CA ASP A 212 6.96 4.61 -6.73
C ASP A 212 6.76 3.59 -5.58
N ALA A 213 6.41 2.34 -5.89
CA ALA A 213 5.96 1.35 -4.92
C ALA A 213 4.93 1.94 -3.94
N ARG A 214 3.83 2.46 -4.49
CA ARG A 214 2.72 3.08 -3.74
C ARG A 214 1.40 2.46 -4.12
N VAL A 215 0.50 2.39 -3.15
CA VAL A 215 -0.91 2.07 -3.38
C VAL A 215 -1.72 3.31 -3.04
N GLU A 216 -2.53 3.79 -3.97
CA GLU A 216 -3.48 4.88 -3.74
C GLU A 216 -4.87 4.31 -3.57
N VAL A 217 -5.56 4.72 -2.51
CA VAL A 217 -6.99 4.50 -2.33
C VAL A 217 -7.66 5.84 -2.51
N PHE A 218 -8.57 5.94 -3.48
CA PHE A 218 -9.21 7.21 -3.79
C PHE A 218 -10.69 7.05 -4.13
N ALA A 219 -11.48 8.07 -3.79
CA ALA A 219 -12.87 8.13 -4.16
C ALA A 219 -13.22 9.55 -4.63
N ARG A 220 -14.01 9.65 -5.70
CA ARG A 220 -14.71 10.89 -6.04
C ARG A 220 -15.83 11.03 -5.04
N VAL A 221 -15.79 12.07 -4.20
CA VAL A 221 -16.78 12.27 -3.12
C VAL A 221 -17.89 13.23 -3.53
N VAL A 222 -17.52 14.29 -4.26
CA VAL A 222 -18.45 15.30 -4.77
C VAL A 222 -18.11 15.62 -6.21
N HIS A 223 -19.13 15.74 -7.06
CA HIS A 223 -19.00 16.11 -8.47
C HIS A 223 -19.85 17.33 -8.81
N THR A 224 -19.69 17.86 -10.02
CA THR A 224 -20.43 19.02 -10.54
C THR A 224 -20.30 20.25 -9.63
N ILE A 225 -19.07 20.57 -9.24
CA ILE A 225 -18.78 21.70 -8.36
C ILE A 225 -19.00 23.02 -9.11
N SER A 226 -19.93 23.82 -8.59
CA SER A 226 -20.33 25.09 -9.19
C SER A 226 -19.41 26.27 -8.83
N ASP A 227 -18.86 26.31 -7.61
CA ASP A 227 -17.99 27.39 -7.12
C ASP A 227 -16.65 26.86 -6.60
N ARG A 228 -15.71 26.70 -7.52
CA ARG A 228 -14.37 26.18 -7.25
C ARG A 228 -13.58 26.99 -6.23
N THR A 229 -13.83 28.30 -6.11
CA THR A 229 -13.08 29.17 -5.20
C THR A 229 -13.51 28.90 -3.77
N ARG A 230 -14.83 28.88 -3.54
CA ARG A 230 -15.41 28.52 -2.24
C ARG A 230 -15.07 27.07 -1.86
N THR A 231 -15.10 26.15 -2.81
CA THR A 231 -14.72 24.76 -2.57
C THR A 231 -13.26 24.64 -2.13
N ALA A 232 -12.33 25.38 -2.75
CA ALA A 232 -10.93 25.36 -2.35
C ALA A 232 -10.71 25.82 -0.89
N GLU A 233 -11.48 26.81 -0.42
CA GLU A 233 -11.47 27.21 1.00
C GLU A 233 -12.00 26.10 1.91
N ALA A 234 -13.14 25.49 1.55
CA ALA A 234 -13.72 24.38 2.29
C ALA A 234 -12.79 23.15 2.33
N LEU A 235 -12.03 22.89 1.26
CA LEU A 235 -11.03 21.83 1.23
C LEU A 235 -9.88 22.08 2.21
N ALA A 236 -9.50 23.33 2.46
CA ALA A 236 -8.45 23.64 3.43
C ALA A 236 -8.89 23.25 4.86
N ASP A 237 -10.16 23.44 5.19
CA ASP A 237 -10.72 22.99 6.47
C ASP A 237 -10.86 21.47 6.53
N LEU A 238 -11.30 20.82 5.44
CA LEU A 238 -11.40 19.36 5.38
C LEU A 238 -10.04 18.66 5.53
N ASN A 239 -9.00 19.14 4.85
CA ASN A 239 -7.64 18.62 5.00
C ASN A 239 -7.07 18.86 6.42
N ARG A 240 -7.63 19.80 7.20
CA ARG A 240 -7.26 20.00 8.61
C ARG A 240 -8.04 19.06 9.54
N GLN A 241 -9.30 18.79 9.21
CA GLN A 241 -10.16 17.89 9.96
C GLN A 241 -9.75 16.42 9.80
N TRP A 242 -9.31 16.05 8.59
CA TRP A 242 -8.87 14.71 8.23
C TRP A 242 -7.41 14.76 7.78
N PRO A 243 -6.45 14.75 8.71
CA PRO A 243 -5.04 14.93 8.37
C PRO A 243 -4.48 13.82 7.48
N ASP A 244 -5.06 12.61 7.55
CA ASP A 244 -4.62 11.44 6.80
C ASP A 244 -5.26 11.34 5.40
N ILE A 245 -6.35 12.06 5.15
CA ILE A 245 -7.06 12.08 3.86
C ILE A 245 -6.71 13.36 3.11
N LYS A 246 -6.12 13.20 1.92
CA LYS A 246 -5.87 14.32 1.03
C LYS A 246 -7.10 14.58 0.16
N PHE A 247 -7.72 15.75 0.32
CA PHE A 247 -8.77 16.19 -0.59
C PHE A 247 -8.20 17.07 -1.69
N LEU A 248 -8.52 16.72 -2.93
CA LEU A 248 -8.06 17.38 -4.15
C LEU A 248 -9.26 17.87 -4.95
N LEU A 249 -9.20 19.11 -5.46
CA LEU A 249 -10.13 19.61 -6.46
C LEU A 249 -9.56 19.34 -7.85
N ILE A 250 -10.08 18.33 -8.54
CA ILE A 250 -9.64 17.92 -9.88
C ILE A 250 -10.78 18.18 -10.86
N VAL A 251 -10.54 19.10 -11.79
CA VAL A 251 -11.61 19.67 -12.63
C VAL A 251 -12.74 20.13 -11.70
N ASP A 252 -13.96 19.61 -11.83
CA ASP A 252 -15.12 19.99 -11.01
C ASP A 252 -15.53 18.88 -10.04
N ASN A 253 -14.54 18.11 -9.55
CA ASN A 253 -14.73 17.03 -8.61
C ASN A 253 -13.83 17.19 -7.39
N VAL A 254 -14.36 16.86 -6.21
CA VAL A 254 -13.56 16.60 -5.03
C VAL A 254 -13.22 15.12 -5.00
N VAL A 255 -11.92 14.82 -4.95
CA VAL A 255 -11.40 13.47 -4.82
C VAL A 255 -10.70 13.36 -3.47
N ALA A 256 -11.12 12.39 -2.66
CA ALA A 256 -10.44 11.98 -1.44
C ALA A 256 -9.38 10.94 -1.80
N VAL A 257 -8.15 11.11 -1.31
CA VAL A 257 -7.02 10.22 -1.62
C VAL A 257 -6.27 9.89 -0.33
N MET A 258 -5.97 8.61 -0.13
CA MET A 258 -4.99 8.12 0.84
C MET A 258 -3.93 7.29 0.12
N ARG A 259 -2.73 7.24 0.68
CA ARG A 259 -1.61 6.48 0.12
C ARG A 259 -1.07 5.50 1.14
N VAL A 260 -0.73 4.31 0.68
CA VAL A 260 -0.06 3.26 1.46
C VAL A 260 1.31 2.97 0.84
N ASP A 261 2.31 2.84 1.69
CA ASP A 261 3.63 2.36 1.29
C ASP A 261 3.54 0.91 0.76
N GLY A 262 4.06 0.69 -0.45
CA GLY A 262 4.18 -0.64 -1.06
C GLY A 262 5.54 -1.31 -0.85
N SER A 263 6.47 -0.62 -0.18
CA SER A 263 7.82 -1.09 0.12
C SER A 263 8.22 -0.74 1.56
N PRO A 264 8.00 -1.66 2.52
CA PRO A 264 7.27 -2.92 2.37
C PRO A 264 5.75 -2.71 2.31
N PHE A 265 5.05 -3.51 1.51
CA PHE A 265 3.59 -3.56 1.52
C PHE A 265 3.10 -4.38 2.71
N VAL A 266 2.22 -3.79 3.51
CA VAL A 266 1.56 -4.44 4.65
C VAL A 266 0.05 -4.38 4.40
N ALA A 267 -0.59 -5.55 4.24
CA ALA A 267 -2.01 -5.65 3.90
C ALA A 267 -2.91 -4.96 4.96
N ASP A 268 -2.56 -5.05 6.25
CA ASP A 268 -3.30 -4.39 7.33
C ASP A 268 -3.31 -2.86 7.22
N HIS A 269 -2.30 -2.25 6.61
CA HIS A 269 -2.31 -0.80 6.35
C HIS A 269 -3.36 -0.45 5.29
N LEU A 270 -3.54 -1.30 4.27
CA LEU A 270 -4.60 -1.12 3.28
C LEU A 270 -5.99 -1.30 3.92
N VAL A 271 -6.17 -2.30 4.78
CA VAL A 271 -7.41 -2.47 5.57
C VAL A 271 -7.67 -1.27 6.47
N SER A 272 -6.63 -0.72 7.10
CA SER A 272 -6.75 0.48 7.94
C SER A 272 -7.19 1.71 7.14
N VAL A 273 -6.72 1.85 5.90
CA VAL A 273 -7.19 2.90 4.98
C VAL A 273 -8.68 2.74 4.67
N PHE A 274 -9.16 1.53 4.40
CA PHE A 274 -10.60 1.30 4.16
C PHE A 274 -11.46 1.63 5.38
N ARG A 275 -11.02 1.27 6.59
CA ARG A 275 -11.70 1.67 7.84
C ARG A 275 -11.72 3.19 8.03
N MET A 276 -10.66 3.88 7.62
CA MET A 276 -10.64 5.34 7.66
C MET A 276 -11.60 5.95 6.64
N PHE A 277 -11.67 5.39 5.43
CA PHE A 277 -12.65 5.77 4.42
C PHE A 277 -14.08 5.51 4.88
N GLU A 278 -14.36 4.38 5.54
CA GLU A 278 -15.67 4.06 6.12
C GLU A 278 -16.09 5.13 7.14
N HIS A 279 -15.20 5.46 8.08
CA HIS A 279 -15.47 6.52 9.05
C HIS A 279 -15.67 7.90 8.40
N PHE A 280 -14.95 8.17 7.31
CA PHE A 280 -15.15 9.40 6.53
C PHE A 280 -16.50 9.39 5.82
N VAL A 281 -16.88 8.30 5.15
CA VAL A 281 -18.14 8.13 4.43
C VAL A 281 -19.34 8.33 5.35
N ASP A 282 -19.27 7.87 6.61
CA ASP A 282 -20.31 8.12 7.63
C ASP A 282 -20.58 9.62 7.87
N THR A 283 -19.64 10.50 7.49
CA THR A 283 -19.79 11.97 7.62
C THR A 283 -20.20 12.66 6.32
N VAL A 284 -20.34 11.91 5.23
CA VAL A 284 -20.68 12.43 3.90
C VAL A 284 -22.19 12.35 3.71
N ASP A 285 -22.84 13.51 3.74
CA ASP A 285 -24.29 13.66 3.54
C ASP A 285 -24.60 14.80 2.54
N ASP A 286 -25.89 15.07 2.31
CA ASP A 286 -26.30 16.16 1.41
C ASP A 286 -25.77 17.54 1.86
N ALA A 287 -25.62 17.75 3.17
CA ALA A 287 -25.08 18.99 3.72
C ALA A 287 -23.58 19.13 3.41
N PHE A 288 -22.84 18.01 3.39
CA PHE A 288 -21.45 17.96 2.93
C PHE A 288 -21.34 18.39 1.46
N ALA A 289 -22.20 17.86 0.59
CA ALA A 289 -22.23 18.23 -0.83
C ALA A 289 -22.60 19.71 -1.03
N GLU A 290 -23.61 20.21 -0.31
CA GLU A 290 -24.03 21.61 -0.36
C GLU A 290 -22.92 22.57 0.10
N LYS A 291 -22.18 22.19 1.14
CA LYS A 291 -21.01 22.95 1.63
C LYS A 291 -19.95 23.11 0.54
N LEU A 292 -19.74 22.06 -0.25
CA LEU A 292 -18.78 22.03 -1.36
C LEU A 292 -19.35 22.54 -2.69
N GLY A 293 -20.65 22.82 -2.75
CA GLY A 293 -21.33 23.37 -3.92
C GLY A 293 -21.48 22.38 -5.08
N GLY A 294 -21.60 21.08 -4.78
CA GLY A 294 -21.76 20.01 -5.77
C GLY A 294 -22.76 18.93 -5.32
N LYS A 295 -22.71 17.76 -5.96
CA LYS A 295 -23.54 16.58 -5.65
C LYS A 295 -22.69 15.41 -5.17
N LEU A 296 -23.24 14.58 -4.28
CA LEU A 296 -22.58 13.35 -3.85
C LEU A 296 -22.43 12.37 -5.01
N ASN A 297 -21.32 11.63 -5.00
CA ASN A 297 -21.07 10.55 -5.95
C ASN A 297 -21.58 9.19 -5.43
N SER A 298 -22.76 9.19 -4.81
CA SER A 298 -23.40 7.98 -4.28
C SER A 298 -24.46 7.50 -5.27
N THR A 299 -24.58 6.19 -5.45
CA THR A 299 -25.66 5.61 -6.25
C THR A 299 -27.02 5.98 -5.63
N PRO A 300 -28.04 6.40 -6.39
CA PRO A 300 -29.37 6.65 -5.84
C PRO A 300 -29.87 5.37 -5.14
N GLY A 301 -30.16 5.50 -3.85
CA GLY A 301 -30.40 4.37 -2.96
C GLY A 301 -31.50 3.43 -3.45
N ALA A 302 -31.23 2.14 -3.24
CA ALA A 302 -32.22 1.06 -3.20
C ALA A 302 -33.25 1.33 -2.10
N THR A 303 -34.19 2.22 -2.37
CA THR A 303 -35.49 2.29 -1.71
C THR A 303 -36.56 2.35 -2.79
N SER A 304 -37.13 1.17 -3.08
CA SER A 304 -38.39 0.89 -3.76
C SER A 304 -39.19 2.10 -4.26
N SER A 305 -39.21 2.29 -5.58
CA SER A 305 -40.46 2.26 -6.34
C SER A 305 -40.16 2.08 -7.82
N TYR A 306 -40.78 1.08 -8.45
CA TYR A 306 -40.95 0.98 -9.89
C TYR A 306 -41.49 2.31 -10.43
N ALA A 307 -40.61 3.12 -11.00
CA ALA A 307 -40.96 4.26 -11.82
C ALA A 307 -39.93 4.30 -12.95
N GLU A 308 -40.47 4.20 -14.16
CA GLU A 308 -39.82 4.29 -15.46
C GLU A 308 -38.58 5.20 -15.42
N HIS A 309 -37.38 4.63 -15.62
CA HIS A 309 -36.16 5.40 -15.82
C HIS A 309 -36.25 6.08 -17.19
N GLU A 310 -36.76 7.30 -17.22
CA GLU A 310 -36.39 8.28 -18.22
C GLU A 310 -34.92 8.68 -17.94
N CYS A 311 -34.01 8.29 -18.82
CA CYS A 311 -32.62 8.75 -18.81
C CYS A 311 -32.59 10.28 -19.01
N GLU A 312 -32.60 11.06 -17.93
CA GLU A 312 -32.29 12.49 -17.94
C GLU A 312 -31.05 12.79 -17.08
N ASP A 313 -29.93 12.11 -17.34
CA ASP A 313 -28.63 12.73 -17.12
C ASP A 313 -28.33 13.61 -18.33
N GLU A 314 -28.31 14.92 -18.13
CA GLU A 314 -28.15 15.92 -19.18
C GLU A 314 -26.69 15.89 -19.71
N PHE A 315 -26.37 14.90 -20.55
CA PHE A 315 -25.06 14.76 -21.17
C PHE A 315 -24.76 15.98 -22.07
N PRO A 316 -23.48 16.37 -22.22
CA PRO A 316 -23.10 17.42 -23.17
C PRO A 316 -23.68 17.14 -24.57
N ALA A 317 -24.31 18.14 -25.19
CA ALA A 317 -25.03 17.96 -26.47
C ALA A 317 -24.15 17.36 -27.60
N ALA A 318 -22.86 17.67 -27.60
CA ALA A 318 -21.90 17.08 -28.54
C ALA A 318 -21.70 15.58 -28.30
N LEU A 319 -21.66 15.14 -27.03
CA LEU A 319 -21.57 13.72 -26.68
C LEU A 319 -22.85 12.96 -27.06
N VAL A 320 -24.02 13.54 -26.78
CA VAL A 320 -25.32 12.98 -27.21
C VAL A 320 -25.35 12.81 -28.72
N THR A 321 -24.87 13.81 -29.45
CA THR A 321 -24.78 13.76 -30.92
C THR A 321 -23.86 12.64 -31.40
N LEU A 322 -22.72 12.42 -30.75
CA LEU A 322 -21.81 11.31 -31.09
C LEU A 322 -22.46 9.94 -30.89
N ILE A 323 -23.12 9.72 -29.76
CA ILE A 323 -23.77 8.44 -29.45
C ILE A 323 -24.86 8.11 -30.49
N HIS A 324 -25.70 9.09 -30.82
CA HIS A 324 -26.76 8.91 -31.83
C HIS A 324 -26.18 8.63 -33.22
N LEU A 325 -25.14 9.35 -33.64
CA LEU A 325 -24.56 9.18 -34.97
C LEU A 325 -23.75 7.88 -35.11
N ASP A 326 -22.99 7.49 -34.08
CA ASP A 326 -22.21 6.25 -34.10
C ASP A 326 -23.10 4.99 -34.01
N SER A 327 -24.33 5.12 -33.50
CA SER A 327 -25.34 4.05 -33.53
C SER A 327 -25.87 3.75 -34.95
N GLU A 328 -25.93 4.76 -35.84
CA GLU A 328 -26.49 4.63 -37.19
C GLU A 328 -25.43 4.36 -38.27
N SER A 329 -24.22 4.91 -38.12
CA SER A 329 -23.12 4.72 -39.07
C SER A 329 -21.78 5.07 -38.43
N GLY A 330 -20.77 4.20 -38.56
CA GLY A 330 -19.45 4.43 -37.98
C GLY A 330 -18.85 5.77 -38.42
N LEU A 331 -18.52 6.62 -37.44
CA LEU A 331 -17.96 7.95 -37.68
C LEU A 331 -16.45 7.86 -37.95
N ASP A 332 -15.95 8.67 -38.88
CA ASP A 332 -14.51 8.79 -39.10
C ASP A 332 -13.86 9.62 -37.97
N PRO A 333 -12.61 9.33 -37.55
CA PRO A 333 -11.99 10.01 -36.42
C PRO A 333 -11.86 11.53 -36.58
N ASP A 334 -11.76 12.05 -37.81
CA ASP A 334 -11.74 13.49 -38.09
C ASP A 334 -13.11 14.14 -37.81
N ASP A 335 -14.22 13.46 -38.11
CA ASP A 335 -15.58 13.95 -37.86
C ASP A 335 -15.87 13.98 -36.35
N VAL A 336 -15.46 12.94 -35.62
CA VAL A 336 -15.57 12.88 -34.15
C VAL A 336 -14.74 13.99 -33.50
N ALA A 337 -13.52 14.24 -34.02
CA ALA A 337 -12.69 15.33 -33.55
C ALA A 337 -13.33 16.70 -33.83
N GLU A 338 -13.98 16.89 -34.99
CA GLU A 338 -14.71 18.13 -35.31
C GLU A 338 -15.91 18.36 -34.38
N ILE A 339 -16.68 17.31 -34.07
CA ILE A 339 -17.81 17.39 -33.12
C ILE A 339 -17.31 17.76 -31.71
N CYS A 340 -16.13 17.29 -31.32
CA CYS A 340 -15.47 17.69 -30.06
C CYS A 340 -14.73 19.03 -30.15
N GLY A 341 -14.91 19.81 -31.22
CA GLY A 341 -14.24 21.11 -31.42
C GLY A 341 -12.72 21.02 -31.61
N ARG A 342 -12.18 19.83 -31.88
CA ARG A 342 -10.75 19.47 -31.88
C ARG A 342 -10.05 19.84 -30.58
N ASP A 343 -10.81 19.89 -29.47
CA ASP A 343 -10.27 20.14 -28.16
C ASP A 343 -9.91 18.83 -27.46
N ARG A 344 -8.65 18.72 -27.06
CA ARG A 344 -8.12 17.53 -26.38
C ARG A 344 -8.84 17.29 -25.06
N ASP A 345 -9.07 18.35 -24.31
CA ASP A 345 -9.58 18.22 -22.94
C ASP A 345 -11.07 17.83 -22.98
N THR A 346 -11.85 18.36 -23.94
CA THR A 346 -13.21 17.89 -24.26
C THR A 346 -13.25 16.40 -24.65
N ILE A 347 -12.33 15.92 -25.50
CA ILE A 347 -12.30 14.49 -25.89
C ILE A 347 -11.99 13.61 -24.68
N LEU A 348 -11.08 14.03 -23.80
CA LEU A 348 -10.76 13.31 -22.57
C LEU A 348 -11.93 13.28 -21.59
N GLU A 349 -12.70 14.36 -21.49
CA GLU A 349 -13.93 14.42 -20.69
C GLU A 349 -14.98 13.44 -21.22
N PHE A 350 -15.21 13.41 -22.52
CA PHE A 350 -16.18 12.49 -23.12
C PHE A 350 -15.75 11.03 -22.99
N LEU A 351 -14.45 10.73 -23.14
CA LEU A 351 -13.92 9.39 -22.89
C LEU A 351 -14.22 8.91 -21.48
N ARG A 352 -14.09 9.81 -20.50
CA ARG A 352 -14.40 9.50 -19.10
C ARG A 352 -15.90 9.23 -18.93
N LEU A 353 -16.77 10.11 -19.43
CA LEU A 353 -18.23 9.95 -19.34
C LEU A 353 -18.71 8.64 -19.97
N CYS A 354 -18.22 8.31 -21.18
CA CYS A 354 -18.56 7.05 -21.83
C CYS A 354 -18.06 5.83 -21.05
N SER A 355 -16.88 5.92 -20.44
CA SER A 355 -16.33 4.81 -19.64
C SER A 355 -17.15 4.60 -18.36
N GLU A 356 -17.55 5.69 -17.68
CA GLU A 356 -18.42 5.63 -16.51
C GLU A 356 -19.76 4.96 -16.85
N GLN A 357 -20.38 5.34 -17.98
CA GLN A 357 -21.64 4.74 -18.44
C GLN A 357 -21.49 3.28 -18.89
N GLU A 358 -20.42 2.92 -19.63
CA GLU A 358 -20.15 1.53 -20.00
C GLU A 358 -20.05 0.62 -18.76
N ILE A 359 -19.37 1.08 -17.70
CA ILE A 359 -19.20 0.33 -16.46
C ILE A 359 -20.55 0.14 -15.76
N GLU A 360 -21.35 1.19 -15.68
CA GLU A 360 -22.69 1.16 -15.07
C GLU A 360 -23.60 0.15 -15.80
N TRP A 361 -23.67 0.21 -17.12
CA TRP A 361 -24.47 -0.73 -17.92
C TRP A 361 -23.99 -2.18 -17.80
N ARG A 362 -22.68 -2.42 -17.71
CA ARG A 362 -22.14 -3.78 -17.47
C ARG A 362 -22.48 -4.32 -16.09
N HIS A 363 -22.42 -3.46 -15.08
CA HIS A 363 -22.79 -3.83 -13.73
C HIS A 363 -24.27 -4.17 -13.63
N ASN A 364 -25.14 -3.37 -14.25
CA ASN A 364 -26.57 -3.66 -14.32
C ASN A 364 -26.85 -4.98 -15.06
N ALA A 365 -26.13 -5.26 -16.14
CA ALA A 365 -26.22 -6.55 -16.84
C ALA A 365 -25.81 -7.74 -15.95
N GLU A 366 -24.81 -7.55 -15.08
CA GLU A 366 -24.37 -8.58 -14.14
C GLU A 366 -25.40 -8.85 -13.04
N LEU A 367 -26.00 -7.80 -12.47
CA LEU A 367 -27.08 -7.92 -11.49
C LEU A 367 -28.33 -8.59 -12.08
N ALA A 368 -28.71 -8.23 -13.31
CA ALA A 368 -29.89 -8.78 -13.98
C ALA A 368 -29.69 -10.22 -14.49
N ARG A 369 -28.45 -10.72 -14.57
CA ARG A 369 -28.12 -11.99 -15.26
C ARG A 369 -28.81 -13.22 -14.66
N GLU A 370 -29.05 -13.24 -13.35
CA GLU A 370 -29.69 -14.38 -12.66
C GLU A 370 -31.21 -14.25 -12.58
N GLU A 371 -31.71 -13.01 -12.46
CA GLU A 371 -33.13 -12.74 -12.18
C GLU A 371 -33.93 -12.40 -13.45
N GLU A 372 -33.36 -11.60 -14.36
CA GLU A 372 -34.02 -11.03 -15.53
C GLU A 372 -33.10 -11.05 -16.78
N PRO A 373 -32.93 -12.21 -17.45
CA PRO A 373 -31.94 -12.36 -18.52
C PRO A 373 -32.20 -11.50 -19.75
N GLU A 374 -33.47 -11.14 -20.03
CA GLU A 374 -33.81 -10.24 -21.13
C GLU A 374 -33.37 -8.79 -20.82
N GLU A 375 -33.40 -8.37 -19.55
CA GLU A 375 -32.89 -7.07 -19.11
C GLU A 375 -31.37 -7.04 -19.12
N ALA A 376 -30.72 -8.16 -18.74
CA ALA A 376 -29.28 -8.30 -18.86
C ALA A 376 -28.79 -8.13 -20.30
N ASP A 377 -29.46 -8.75 -21.27
CA ASP A 377 -29.13 -8.61 -22.70
C ASP A 377 -29.25 -7.15 -23.19
N MET A 378 -30.29 -6.42 -22.76
CA MET A 378 -30.45 -4.99 -23.09
C MET A 378 -29.34 -4.13 -22.48
N CYS A 379 -29.01 -4.37 -21.21
CA CYS A 379 -27.93 -3.66 -20.54
C CYS A 379 -26.56 -3.95 -21.20
N GLU A 380 -26.34 -5.18 -21.68
CA GLU A 380 -25.14 -5.50 -22.45
C GLU A 380 -25.08 -4.79 -23.81
N ASP A 381 -26.22 -4.65 -24.49
CA ASP A 381 -26.29 -3.91 -25.75
C ASP A 381 -25.97 -2.42 -25.56
N GLU A 382 -26.50 -1.81 -24.50
CA GLU A 382 -26.17 -0.43 -24.15
C GLU A 382 -24.68 -0.29 -23.78
N ALA A 383 -24.14 -1.18 -22.95
CA ALA A 383 -22.71 -1.20 -22.64
C ALA A 383 -21.83 -1.31 -23.90
N ARG A 384 -22.24 -2.12 -24.89
CA ARG A 384 -21.54 -2.22 -26.19
C ARG A 384 -21.58 -0.90 -26.97
N ALA A 385 -22.71 -0.18 -26.94
CA ALA A 385 -22.84 1.11 -27.62
C ALA A 385 -21.91 2.18 -27.02
N TRP A 386 -21.82 2.24 -25.69
CA TRP A 386 -20.89 3.12 -24.98
C TRP A 386 -19.42 2.77 -25.24
N ALA A 387 -19.08 1.48 -25.24
CA ALA A 387 -17.74 0.99 -25.56
C ALA A 387 -17.30 1.42 -26.97
N LYS A 388 -18.21 1.31 -27.95
CA LYS A 388 -17.94 1.72 -29.34
C LYS A 388 -17.66 3.23 -29.43
N THR A 389 -18.46 4.05 -28.74
CA THR A 389 -18.26 5.51 -28.69
C THR A 389 -16.90 5.87 -28.08
N THR A 390 -16.47 5.13 -27.05
CA THR A 390 -15.14 5.26 -26.44
C THR A 390 -14.02 4.96 -27.44
N GLU A 391 -14.15 3.95 -28.29
CA GLU A 391 -13.17 3.64 -29.34
C GLU A 391 -13.07 4.78 -30.37
N SER A 392 -14.22 5.31 -30.81
CA SER A 392 -14.32 6.44 -31.74
C SER A 392 -13.63 7.71 -31.18
N LEU A 393 -13.86 8.02 -29.90
CA LEU A 393 -13.21 9.13 -29.20
C LEU A 393 -11.69 8.94 -29.03
N ARG A 394 -11.21 7.71 -28.76
CA ARG A 394 -9.76 7.41 -28.71
C ARG A 394 -9.10 7.61 -30.08
N ALA A 395 -9.78 7.26 -31.16
CA ALA A 395 -9.28 7.49 -32.50
C ALA A 395 -9.20 9.00 -32.81
N ALA A 396 -10.22 9.77 -32.43
CA ALA A 396 -10.24 11.23 -32.56
C ALA A 396 -9.13 11.91 -31.75
N LEU A 397 -8.88 11.46 -30.51
CA LEU A 397 -7.80 11.96 -29.66
C LEU A 397 -6.43 11.83 -30.34
N ARG A 398 -6.20 10.71 -31.05
CA ARG A 398 -4.95 10.50 -31.82
C ARG A 398 -4.82 11.50 -32.95
N VAL A 399 -5.90 11.86 -33.64
CA VAL A 399 -5.91 12.89 -34.70
C VAL A 399 -5.57 14.28 -34.12
N VAL A 400 -6.10 14.60 -32.94
CA VAL A 400 -5.88 15.91 -32.29
C VAL A 400 -4.46 16.04 -31.70
N VAL A 401 -3.94 14.97 -31.08
CA VAL A 401 -2.67 15.01 -30.32
C VAL A 401 -1.44 14.70 -31.16
N LEU A 402 -1.57 13.89 -32.22
CA LEU A 402 -0.44 13.54 -33.09
C LEU A 402 -0.38 14.50 -34.28
N PRO A 403 0.71 15.28 -34.46
CA PRO A 403 0.83 16.17 -35.60
C PRO A 403 0.77 15.36 -36.89
N ASN A 404 -0.16 15.73 -37.79
CA ASN A 404 -0.34 15.18 -39.14
C ASN A 404 1.00 14.70 -39.73
N ARG A 405 1.25 13.39 -39.71
CA ARG A 405 2.26 12.78 -40.56
C ARG A 405 1.72 12.82 -41.98
N THR A 406 1.77 13.99 -42.61
CA THR A 406 1.65 14.11 -44.05
C THR A 406 2.75 13.21 -44.63
N PRO A 407 2.42 12.13 -45.37
CA PRO A 407 3.45 11.36 -46.04
C PRO A 407 4.19 12.29 -47.00
N PRO A 408 5.53 12.28 -47.05
CA PRO A 408 6.26 13.17 -47.95
C PRO A 408 5.83 12.90 -49.39
N ARG A 409 5.22 13.92 -50.01
CA ARG A 409 4.94 13.94 -51.44
C ARG A 409 6.26 14.01 -52.21
N GLY A 410 6.62 12.88 -52.82
CA GLY A 410 7.36 12.82 -54.08
C GLY A 410 8.86 13.03 -54.01
N GLY A 411 9.61 12.10 -54.64
CA GLY A 411 10.98 12.39 -55.03
C GLY A 411 11.93 11.22 -55.20
N PHE A 412 11.53 10.11 -55.83
CA PHE A 412 12.52 9.37 -56.61
C PHE A 412 12.88 10.25 -57.81
N GLN A 413 14.02 10.93 -57.78
CA GLN A 413 14.76 11.31 -58.98
C GLN A 413 16.20 11.78 -58.67
N ASN A 414 17.14 11.01 -59.22
CA ASN A 414 18.48 11.35 -59.70
C ASN A 414 19.66 11.53 -58.72
N LEU A 415 20.45 10.44 -58.66
CA LEU A 415 21.83 10.32 -59.18
C LEU A 415 22.79 11.52 -59.01
N GLY A 416 23.89 11.23 -58.32
CA GLY A 416 25.15 11.96 -58.31
C GLY A 416 26.16 11.24 -57.44
#